data_AF-A0A382LAJ7-F1
#
_entry.id   AF-A0A382LAJ7-F1
#
_cell.length_a   1.000
_cell.length_b   1.000
_cell.length_c   1.000
_cell.angle_alpha   90.00
_cell.angle_beta   90.00
_cell.angle_gamma   90.00
#
_symmetry.space_group_name_H-M   'P 1'
#
loop_
_entity.id
_entity.type
_entity.pdbx_description
1 polymer ?
#
loop_
_entity_poly.entity_id
_entity_poly.type
_entity_poly.pdbx_seq_one_letter_code
_entity_poly.pdbx_strand_id
1 'polypeptide(L)'
;MRYLLTFFIFINHLLYSQNIIYVPDQYSKIQFAIDAATNGDMVQVRPGIYYENINFNGKDISLVSDHYFNIGNTQLIKDTIIDGGKKGTVIRIQSGEPSSA
;
A
#
# COMPACT_ATOMS: atom_id res chain seq x y z
N MET A 1 -14.89 31.30 -19.41
CA MET A 1 -13.49 30.83 -19.32
C MET A 1 -13.02 30.43 -17.91
N ARG A 2 -13.66 30.90 -16.82
CA ARG A 2 -13.22 30.57 -15.44
C ARG A 2 -13.57 29.15 -14.96
N TYR A 3 -14.54 28.48 -15.58
CA TYR A 3 -14.90 27.09 -15.27
C TYR A 3 -14.17 26.05 -16.13
N LEU A 4 -13.52 26.48 -17.22
CA LEU A 4 -12.80 25.58 -18.11
C LEU A 4 -11.51 25.04 -17.45
N LEU A 5 -10.88 25.86 -16.59
CA LEU A 5 -9.68 25.51 -15.84
C LEU A 5 -9.99 24.59 -14.63
N THR A 6 -11.12 24.80 -13.95
CA THR A 6 -11.56 23.91 -12.85
C THR A 6 -12.06 22.55 -13.35
N PHE A 7 -12.64 22.48 -14.54
CA PHE A 7 -13.03 21.22 -15.19
C PHE A 7 -11.78 20.38 -15.59
N PHE A 8 -10.69 21.03 -15.98
CA PHE A 8 -9.42 20.35 -16.32
C PHE A 8 -8.68 19.78 -15.11
N ILE A 9 -8.79 20.43 -13.94
CA ILE A 9 -8.26 19.91 -12.67
C ILE A 9 -9.09 18.70 -12.19
N PHE A 10 -10.39 18.64 -12.51
CA PHE A 10 -11.25 17.51 -12.16
C PHE A 10 -11.09 16.29 -13.09
N ILE A 11 -10.79 16.50 -14.38
CA ILE A 11 -10.57 15.40 -15.36
C ILE A 11 -9.29 14.61 -15.06
N ASN A 12 -8.26 15.22 -14.48
CA ASN A 12 -7.02 14.52 -14.11
C ASN A 12 -7.17 13.56 -12.92
N HIS A 13 -8.31 13.57 -12.21
CA HIS A 13 -8.57 12.69 -11.07
C HIS A 13 -9.41 11.45 -11.41
N LEU A 14 -9.90 11.31 -12.65
CA LEU A 14 -10.95 10.33 -12.96
C LEU A 14 -10.48 8.95 -13.41
N LEU A 15 -9.18 8.61 -13.32
CA LEU A 15 -8.67 7.31 -13.78
C LEU A 15 -7.56 6.73 -12.88
N TYR A 16 -7.77 6.66 -11.56
CA TYR A 16 -6.98 5.70 -10.77
C TYR A 16 -7.72 4.36 -10.77
N SER A 17 -7.36 3.49 -11.71
CA SER A 17 -7.74 2.08 -11.61
C SER A 17 -6.94 1.48 -10.46
N GLN A 18 -7.59 1.16 -9.35
CA GLN A 18 -6.92 0.49 -8.23
C GLN A 18 -6.37 -0.85 -8.72
N ASN A 19 -5.04 -0.97 -8.80
CA ASN A 19 -4.39 -2.25 -9.08
C ASN A 19 -4.05 -2.95 -7.77
N ILE A 20 -4.11 -4.29 -7.78
CA ILE A 20 -3.61 -5.10 -6.67
C ILE A 20 -2.22 -5.60 -7.04
N ILE A 21 -1.25 -5.26 -6.21
CA ILE A 21 0.14 -5.71 -6.31
C ILE A 21 0.36 -6.78 -5.23
N TYR A 22 0.67 -8.00 -5.66
CA TYR A 22 0.85 -9.16 -4.79
C TYR A 22 2.31 -9.34 -4.37
N VAL A 23 2.52 -9.48 -3.07
CA VAL A 23 3.80 -9.84 -2.46
C VAL A 23 3.66 -11.23 -1.84
N PRO A 24 4.54 -12.20 -2.18
CA PRO A 24 5.77 -12.06 -2.94
C PRO A 24 5.64 -12.30 -4.46
N ASP A 25 4.44 -12.54 -4.99
CA ASP A 25 4.23 -13.07 -6.35
C ASP A 25 4.78 -12.17 -7.47
N GLN A 26 4.56 -10.86 -7.36
CA GLN A 26 5.05 -9.88 -8.34
C GLN A 26 6.33 -9.20 -7.88
N TYR A 27 6.44 -8.95 -6.58
CA TYR A 27 7.62 -8.38 -5.96
C TYR A 27 7.98 -9.17 -4.71
N SER A 28 9.22 -9.62 -4.62
CA SER A 28 9.70 -10.42 -3.49
C SER A 28 9.77 -9.67 -2.15
N LYS A 29 9.55 -8.35 -2.16
CA LYS A 29 9.69 -7.45 -1.01
C LYS A 29 8.53 -6.47 -0.97
N ILE A 30 8.07 -6.15 0.25
CA ILE A 30 6.97 -5.20 0.45
C ILE A 30 7.38 -3.80 -0.02
N GLN A 31 8.60 -3.36 0.29
CA GLN A 31 9.04 -2.02 -0.12
C GLN A 31 9.09 -1.87 -1.66
N PHE A 32 9.49 -2.92 -2.39
CA PHE A 32 9.52 -2.86 -3.86
C PHE A 32 8.12 -2.78 -4.46
N ALA A 33 7.13 -3.46 -3.88
CA ALA A 33 5.75 -3.30 -4.29
C ALA A 33 5.23 -1.88 -4.04
N ILE A 34 5.57 -1.28 -2.89
CA ILE A 34 5.21 0.11 -2.56
C ILE A 34 5.88 1.12 -3.51
N ASP A 35 7.15 0.90 -3.85
CA ASP A 35 7.90 1.77 -4.75
C ASP A 35 7.29 1.75 -6.16
N ALA A 36 6.82 0.58 -6.61
CA ALA A 36 6.14 0.39 -7.88
C ALA A 36 4.67 0.88 -7.89
N ALA A 37 4.01 0.90 -6.72
CA ALA A 37 2.63 1.32 -6.59
C ALA A 37 2.43 2.81 -6.93
N THR A 38 1.25 3.11 -7.46
CA THR A 38 0.73 4.47 -7.66
C THR A 38 -0.40 4.76 -6.67
N ASN A 39 -0.76 6.03 -6.49
CA ASN A 39 -1.84 6.40 -5.58
C ASN A 39 -3.14 5.68 -5.97
N GLY A 40 -3.86 5.15 -4.98
CA GLY A 40 -5.04 4.32 -5.14
C GLY A 40 -4.76 2.81 -5.23
N ASP A 41 -3.52 2.38 -5.45
CA ASP A 41 -3.20 0.96 -5.51
C ASP A 41 -3.25 0.27 -4.14
N MET A 42 -3.40 -1.05 -4.18
CA MET A 42 -3.36 -1.92 -3.02
C MET A 42 -2.18 -2.88 -3.11
N VAL A 43 -1.33 -2.90 -2.09
CA VAL A 43 -0.29 -3.91 -1.89
C VAL A 43 -0.87 -5.00 -1.00
N GLN A 44 -1.10 -6.18 -1.56
CA GLN A 44 -1.60 -7.35 -0.84
C GLN A 44 -0.44 -8.30 -0.51
N VAL A 45 -0.25 -8.56 0.78
CA VAL A 45 0.86 -9.35 1.31
C VAL A 45 0.37 -10.73 1.74
N ARG A 46 0.96 -11.77 1.16
CA ARG A 46 0.72 -13.17 1.53
C ARG A 46 1.42 -13.53 2.84
N PRO A 47 0.96 -14.59 3.54
CA PRO A 47 1.63 -15.19 4.69
C PRO A 47 3.15 -15.33 4.53
N GLY A 48 3.89 -14.89 5.53
CA GLY A 48 5.34 -14.90 5.58
C GLY A 48 5.92 -13.96 6.63
N ILE A 49 7.23 -14.07 6.87
CA ILE A 49 8.01 -13.12 7.68
C ILE A 49 8.84 -12.28 6.74
N TYR A 50 8.61 -10.97 6.76
CA TYR A 50 9.27 -9.98 5.91
C TYR A 50 10.19 -9.12 6.77
N TYR A 51 11.50 -9.29 6.59
CA TYR A 51 12.51 -8.55 7.36
C TYR A 51 12.80 -7.19 6.73
N GLU A 52 11.92 -6.22 6.96
CA GLU A 52 11.93 -4.93 6.25
C GLU A 52 11.54 -3.76 7.18
N ASN A 53 12.02 -2.56 6.83
CA ASN A 53 11.53 -1.29 7.37
C ASN A 53 10.83 -0.55 6.22
N ILE A 54 9.55 -0.28 6.38
CA ILE A 54 8.65 0.17 5.32
C ILE A 54 8.45 1.68 5.38
N ASN A 55 8.51 2.32 4.21
CA ASN A 55 8.18 3.72 3.98
C ASN A 55 7.17 3.82 2.83
N PHE A 56 6.05 4.50 3.08
CA PHE A 56 4.99 4.71 2.08
C PHE A 56 5.36 5.80 1.08
N ASN A 57 6.43 6.56 1.34
CA ASN A 57 6.96 7.58 0.43
C ASN A 57 5.93 8.65 0.04
N GLY A 58 5.00 8.97 0.95
CA GLY A 58 3.94 9.96 0.70
C GLY A 58 2.84 9.49 -0.26
N LYS A 59 2.80 8.19 -0.60
CA LYS A 59 1.78 7.62 -1.49
C LYS A 59 0.48 7.35 -0.73
N ASP A 60 -0.63 7.53 -1.42
CA ASP A 60 -1.98 7.15 -0.99
C ASP A 60 -2.24 5.71 -1.42
N ILE A 61 -1.78 4.71 -0.66
CA ILE A 61 -1.92 3.29 -1.01
C ILE A 61 -2.45 2.49 0.18
N SER A 62 -3.11 1.37 -0.11
CA SER A 62 -3.51 0.40 0.90
C SER A 62 -2.45 -0.70 1.02
N LEU A 63 -1.93 -0.95 2.23
CA LEU A 63 -1.13 -2.13 2.53
C LEU A 63 -1.97 -3.10 3.35
N VAL A 64 -2.28 -4.27 2.79
CA VAL A 64 -3.17 -5.25 3.43
C VAL A 64 -2.56 -6.64 3.41
N SER A 65 -2.95 -7.49 4.35
CA SER A 65 -2.66 -8.92 4.29
C SER A 65 -3.77 -9.68 3.58
N ASP A 66 -3.52 -10.95 3.22
CA ASP A 66 -4.53 -11.86 2.67
C ASP A 66 -5.81 -11.97 3.52
N HIS A 67 -5.73 -11.68 4.82
CA HIS A 67 -6.90 -11.68 5.70
C HIS A 67 -7.97 -10.67 5.25
N TYR A 68 -7.57 -9.54 4.64
CA TYR A 68 -8.50 -8.49 4.22
C TYR A 68 -9.62 -8.99 3.30
N PHE A 69 -9.30 -9.94 2.40
CA PHE A 69 -10.28 -10.57 1.51
C PHE A 69 -10.83 -11.90 2.02
N ASN A 70 -10.28 -12.44 3.12
CA ASN A 70 -10.63 -13.73 3.71
C ASN A 70 -11.12 -13.55 5.15
N ILE A 71 -12.13 -12.70 5.31
CA ILE A 71 -12.73 -12.38 6.61
C ILE A 71 -13.28 -13.66 7.26
N GLY A 72 -12.98 -13.87 8.54
CA GLY A 72 -13.36 -15.06 9.31
C GLY A 72 -12.27 -16.13 9.43
N ASN A 73 -11.23 -16.11 8.59
CA ASN A 73 -10.06 -16.96 8.78
C ASN A 73 -9.02 -16.27 9.68
N THR A 74 -9.15 -16.44 10.99
CA THR A 74 -8.32 -15.77 12.00
C THR A 74 -6.89 -16.29 12.06
N GLN A 75 -6.57 -17.43 11.43
CA GLN A 75 -5.19 -17.93 11.33
C GLN A 75 -4.33 -16.97 10.49
N LEU A 76 -4.88 -16.45 9.39
CA LEU A 76 -4.21 -15.51 8.48
C LEU A 76 -3.77 -14.19 9.15
N ILE A 77 -4.36 -13.83 10.29
CA ILE A 77 -3.99 -12.62 11.06
C ILE A 77 -2.56 -12.74 11.60
N LYS A 78 -2.14 -13.93 11.99
CA LYS A 78 -0.81 -14.17 12.60
C LYS A 78 0.24 -14.56 11.58
N ASP A 79 -0.17 -14.92 10.37
CA ASP A 79 0.72 -15.54 9.40
C ASP A 79 1.50 -14.51 8.57
N THR A 80 1.15 -13.23 8.62
CA THR A 80 1.86 -12.15 7.93
C THR A 80 2.55 -11.24 8.93
N ILE A 81 3.88 -11.30 9.00
CA ILE A 81 4.70 -10.57 9.97
C ILE A 81 5.68 -9.68 9.21
N ILE A 82 5.71 -8.39 9.54
CA ILE A 82 6.78 -7.48 9.14
C ILE A 82 7.71 -7.30 10.34
N ASP A 83 8.94 -7.78 10.23
CA ASP A 83 9.95 -7.70 11.28
C ASP A 83 11.01 -6.66 10.89
N GLY A 84 11.06 -5.54 11.61
CA GLY A 84 12.05 -4.48 11.39
C GLY A 84 13.48 -4.85 11.78
N GLY A 85 13.74 -6.09 12.21
CA GLY A 85 15.07 -6.62 12.48
C GLY A 85 15.84 -5.86 13.56
N LYS A 86 15.12 -5.17 14.47
CA LYS A 86 15.67 -4.24 15.48
C LYS A 86 16.43 -3.05 14.89
N LYS A 87 16.21 -2.69 13.62
CA LYS A 87 16.88 -1.57 12.93
C LYS A 87 16.10 -0.26 12.97
N GLY A 88 15.17 -0.12 13.93
CA GLY A 88 14.33 1.07 14.11
C GLY A 88 12.85 0.78 13.85
N THR A 89 12.12 1.82 13.46
CA THR A 89 10.67 1.77 13.20
C THR A 89 10.34 0.83 12.05
N VAL A 90 9.39 -0.10 12.27
CA VAL A 90 8.97 -1.07 11.24
C VAL A 90 8.22 -0.40 10.10
N ILE A 91 7.25 0.47 10.40
CA ILE A 91 6.48 1.22 9.39
C ILE A 91 6.57 2.71 9.71
N ARG A 92 6.97 3.51 8.73
CA ARG A 92 7.11 4.96 8.84
C ARG A 92 6.13 5.67 7.91
N ILE A 93 5.26 6.49 8.51
CA ILE A 93 4.30 7.39 7.84
C ILE A 93 4.69 8.82 8.21
N GLN A 94 5.45 9.50 7.36
CA GLN A 94 5.97 10.85 7.65
C GLN A 94 6.22 11.72 6.42
N SER A 95 5.89 11.23 5.22
CA SER A 95 6.20 11.88 3.95
C SER A 95 4.98 12.59 3.35
N GLY A 96 3.97 12.88 4.17
CA GLY A 96 2.74 13.54 3.76
C GLY A 96 1.70 12.57 3.21
N GLU A 97 1.73 11.30 3.65
CA GLU A 97 0.69 10.33 3.33
C GLU A 97 -0.68 10.87 3.78
N PRO A 98 -1.72 10.78 2.93
CA PRO A 98 -3.03 11.30 3.27
C PRO A 98 -3.72 10.43 4.33
N SER A 99 -4.64 11.04 5.09
CA SER A 99 -5.47 10.36 6.08
C SER A 99 -6.76 9.77 5.48
N SER A 100 -6.75 9.42 4.19
CA SER A 100 -7.87 8.74 3.53
C SER A 100 -8.08 7.37 4.19
N ALA A 101 -9.11 7.28 5.04
CA ALA A 101 -9.54 6.04 5.68
C ALA A 101 -10.63 5.35 4.86
#